data_AF-A0A2V6T5T9-F1
#
_entry.id   AF-A0A2V6T5T9-F1
#
_cell.length_a   1.000
_cell.length_b   1.000
_cell.length_c   1.000
_cell.angle_alpha   90.00
_cell.angle_beta   90.00
_cell.angle_gamma   90.00
#
_symmetry.space_group_name_H-M   'P 1'
#
loop_
_entity.id
_entity.type
_entity.pdbx_description
1 polymer ?
#
loop_
_entity_poly.entity_id
_entity_poly.type
_entity_poly.pdbx_seq_one_letter_code
_entity_poly.pdbx_strand_id
1 'polypeptide(L)'
;MALVALAVVYVVEDVLVRYRMRRAETEVMGAETFYYATLRKDGRVEIFWDQPQAEICVRSLLPHAGYRPCWYARRSPVRTIG
;
A
#
# COMPACT_ATOMS: atom_id res chain seq x y z
N MET A 1 4.19 2.18 -28.77
CA MET A 1 4.13 3.52 -28.16
C MET A 1 3.61 3.49 -26.72
N ALA A 2 2.44 2.92 -26.42
CA ALA A 2 1.87 2.91 -25.06
C ALA A 2 2.80 2.28 -23.99
N LEU A 3 3.45 1.16 -24.29
CA LEU A 3 4.39 0.51 -23.37
C LEU A 3 5.62 1.39 -23.06
N VAL A 4 6.11 2.11 -24.07
CA VAL A 4 7.25 3.03 -23.90
C VAL A 4 6.84 4.20 -23.01
N ALA A 5 5.65 4.78 -23.24
CA ALA A 5 5.12 5.83 -22.38
C ALA A 5 4.95 5.34 -20.93
N LEU A 6 4.41 4.14 -20.72
CA LEU A 6 4.22 3.56 -19.40
C LEU A 6 5.55 3.28 -18.68
N ALA A 7 6.56 2.80 -19.42
CA ALA A 7 7.91 2.62 -18.89
C ALA A 7 8.55 3.97 -18.48
N VAL A 8 8.40 5.01 -19.30
CA VAL A 8 8.90 6.35 -18.97
C VAL A 8 8.21 6.90 -17.72
N VAL A 9 6.88 6.78 -17.61
CA VAL A 9 6.13 7.21 -16.42
C VAL A 9 6.61 6.45 -15.18
N TYR A 10 6.77 5.14 -15.26
CA TYR A 10 7.27 4.32 -14.15
C TYR A 10 8.66 4.75 -13.70
N VAL A 11 9.60 5.00 -14.62
CA VAL A 11 10.96 5.43 -14.29
C VAL A 11 10.97 6.83 -13.66
N VAL A 12 10.22 7.78 -14.21
CA VAL A 12 10.14 9.15 -13.68
C VAL A 12 9.58 9.13 -12.26
N GLU A 13 8.52 8.37 -12.01
CA GLU A 13 7.91 8.24 -10.70
C GLU A 13 8.85 7.56 -9.70
N ASP A 14 9.55 6.48 -10.10
CA ASP A 14 10.54 5.80 -9.25
C ASP A 14 11.67 6.74 -8.81
N VAL A 15 12.21 7.54 -9.74
CA VAL A 15 13.26 8.51 -9.45
C VAL A 15 12.76 9.59 -8.49
N LEU A 16 11.56 10.14 -8.72
CA LEU A 16 10.97 11.15 -7.85
C LEU A 16 10.71 10.61 -6.44
N VAL A 17 10.13 9.41 -6.32
CA VAL A 17 9.86 8.77 -5.03
C VAL A 17 11.18 8.56 -4.28
N ARG A 18 12.19 7.97 -4.91
CA ARG A 18 13.50 7.75 -4.27
C ARG A 18 14.19 9.06 -3.88
N TYR A 19 14.09 10.08 -4.72
CA TYR A 19 14.65 11.38 -4.42
C TYR A 19 14.02 11.99 -3.17
N ARG A 20 12.68 12.03 -3.10
CA ARG A 20 11.95 12.59 -1.96
C ARG A 20 12.15 11.78 -0.67
N MET A 21 12.21 10.45 -0.78
CA MET A 21 12.55 9.58 0.36
C MET A 21 13.93 9.91 0.94
N ARG A 22 14.93 10.15 0.09
CA ARG A 22 16.29 10.55 0.54
C ARG A 22 16.32 11.91 1.22
N ARG A 23 15.37 12.80 0.90
CA ARG A 23 15.20 14.09 1.56
C ARG A 23 14.36 14.02 2.84
N ALA A 24 13.98 12.81 3.28
CA ALA A 24 13.10 12.58 4.42
C ALA A 24 11.78 13.37 4.33
N GLU A 25 11.26 13.58 3.11
CA GLU A 25 9.95 14.18 2.91
C GLU A 25 8.87 13.23 3.44
N THR A 26 8.22 13.61 4.54
CA THR A 26 7.19 12.80 5.21
C THR A 26 5.97 12.55 4.33
N GLU A 27 5.70 13.44 3.37
CA GLU A 27 4.54 13.35 2.48
C GLU A 27 4.60 12.18 1.50
N VAL A 28 5.78 11.58 1.29
CA VAL A 28 5.99 10.45 0.36
C VAL A 28 5.45 9.15 0.93
N MET A 29 5.51 9.00 2.25
CA MET A 29 5.03 7.81 2.94
C MET A 29 3.67 8.07 3.58
N GLY A 30 2.84 7.05 3.60
CA GLY A 30 1.60 7.02 4.35
C GLY A 30 1.57 5.80 5.27
N ALA A 31 0.66 5.86 6.25
CA ALA A 31 0.28 4.71 7.04
C ALA A 31 -1.23 4.53 6.87
N GLU A 32 -1.63 3.40 6.30
CA GLU A 32 -3.04 3.04 6.16
C GLU A 32 -3.39 1.95 7.17
N THR A 33 -4.56 2.08 7.79
CA THR A 33 -5.04 1.11 8.79
C THR A 33 -5.71 -0.06 8.10
N PHE A 34 -5.39 -1.28 8.54
CA PHE A 34 -6.08 -2.50 8.13
C PHE A 34 -6.36 -3.41 9.34
N TYR A 35 -7.30 -4.32 9.16
CA TYR A 35 -7.76 -5.27 10.17
C TYR A 35 -7.56 -6.70 9.67
N TYR A 36 -7.21 -7.60 10.59
CA TYR A 36 -7.24 -9.02 10.27
C TYR A 36 -8.66 -9.57 10.34
N ALA A 37 -8.93 -10.57 9.53
CA ALA A 37 -10.12 -11.38 9.61
C ALA A 37 -9.75 -12.86 9.60
N THR A 38 -10.52 -13.71 10.25
CA THR A 38 -10.32 -15.16 10.18
C THR A 38 -11.63 -15.87 9.89
N LEU A 39 -11.53 -17.04 9.26
CA LEU A 39 -12.69 -17.91 9.08
C LEU A 39 -12.84 -18.78 10.31
N ARG A 40 -13.90 -18.56 11.07
CA ARG A 40 -14.24 -19.39 12.22
C ARG A 40 -14.68 -20.78 11.77
N LYS A 41 -14.54 -21.75 12.68
CA LYS A 41 -14.97 -23.14 12.47
C LYS A 41 -16.48 -23.29 12.17
N ASP A 42 -17.29 -22.30 12.54
CA ASP A 42 -18.72 -22.23 12.24
C ASP A 42 -19.03 -21.64 10.84
N GLY A 43 -18.00 -21.36 10.03
CA GLY A 43 -18.12 -20.82 8.67
C GLY A 43 -18.32 -19.30 8.61
N ARG A 44 -18.30 -18.59 9.74
CA ARG A 44 -18.43 -17.13 9.79
C ARG A 44 -17.06 -16.45 9.72
N VAL A 45 -17.01 -15.27 9.11
CA VAL A 45 -15.82 -14.43 9.12
C VAL A 45 -15.86 -13.54 10.36
N GLU A 46 -14.81 -13.59 11.17
CA GLU A 46 -14.61 -12.69 12.31
C GLU A 46 -13.52 -11.69 11.97
N ILE A 47 -13.80 -10.39 12.18
CA ILE A 47 -12.86 -9.30 11.92
C ILE A 47 -12.40 -8.74 13.27
N PHE A 48 -11.09 -8.63 13.47
CA PHE A 48 -10.46 -8.15 14.70
C PHE A 48 -10.39 -6.62 14.72
N TRP A 49 -11.53 -5.95 14.95
CA TRP A 49 -11.63 -4.48 14.98
C TRP A 49 -10.85 -3.83 16.13
N ASP A 50 -10.62 -4.58 17.19
CA ASP A 50 -9.85 -4.20 18.38
C ASP A 50 -8.33 -4.18 18.13
N GLN A 51 -7.86 -4.74 17.01
CA GLN A 51 -6.44 -4.90 16.68
C GLN A 51 -6.09 -4.21 15.34
N PRO A 52 -6.23 -2.86 15.25
CA PRO A 52 -5.85 -2.14 14.05
C PRO A 52 -4.35 -2.29 13.79
N GLN A 53 -4.01 -2.65 12.55
CA GLN A 53 -2.64 -2.72 12.07
C GLN A 53 -2.35 -1.53 11.17
N ALA A 54 -1.10 -1.06 11.18
CA ALA A 54 -0.64 -0.03 10.25
C ALA A 54 0.21 -0.67 9.15
N GLU A 55 -0.15 -0.44 7.89
CA GLU A 55 0.70 -0.75 6.74
C GLU A 55 1.36 0.54 6.24
N ILE A 56 2.69 0.53 6.17
CA ILE A 56 3.45 1.59 5.51
C ILE A 56 3.25 1.47 4.00
N CYS A 57 2.81 2.56 3.38
CA CYS A 57 2.55 2.65 1.95
C CYS A 57 3.24 3.88 1.36
N VAL A 58 3.37 3.89 0.03
CA VAL A 58 3.94 5.05 -0.70
C VAL A 58 2.81 5.84 -1.36
N ARG A 59 2.87 7.17 -1.26
CA ARG A 59 1.95 8.09 -1.95
C ARG A 59 2.40 8.30 -3.39
N SER A 60 2.16 7.29 -4.20
CA SER A 60 2.52 7.24 -5.63
C SER A 60 1.39 6.58 -6.43
N LEU A 61 1.43 6.67 -7.75
CA LEU A 61 0.44 6.03 -8.62
C LEU A 61 0.76 4.53 -8.76
N LEU A 62 2.04 4.20 -8.88
CA LEU A 62 2.58 2.86 -9.12
C LEU A 62 3.39 2.36 -7.91
N PRO A 63 3.56 1.03 -7.75
CA PRO A 63 4.36 0.48 -6.66
C PRO A 63 5.84 0.81 -6.82
N HIS A 64 6.45 1.39 -5.79
CA HIS A 64 7.86 1.79 -5.78
C HIS A 64 8.53 1.45 -4.45
N ALA A 65 9.85 1.23 -4.47
CA ALA A 65 10.68 0.99 -3.29
C ALA A 65 10.23 -0.18 -2.39
N GLY A 66 9.51 -1.17 -2.94
CA GLY A 66 8.99 -2.31 -2.18
C GLY A 66 7.68 -2.04 -1.43
N TYR A 67 7.16 -0.80 -1.51
CA TYR A 67 5.89 -0.42 -0.89
C TYR A 67 4.75 -0.40 -1.92
N ARG A 68 3.55 -0.71 -1.45
CA ARG A 68 2.33 -0.58 -2.27
C ARG A 68 1.84 0.87 -2.24
N PRO A 69 1.15 1.31 -3.30
CA PRO A 69 0.49 2.62 -3.29
C PRO A 69 -0.55 2.72 -2.19
N CYS A 70 -0.61 3.85 -1.48
CA CYS A 70 -1.59 4.05 -0.40
C CYS A 70 -3.04 3.96 -0.89
N TRP A 71 -3.34 4.45 -2.09
CA TRP A 71 -4.66 4.31 -2.70
C TRP A 71 -5.07 2.84 -2.90
N TYR A 72 -4.10 1.96 -3.14
CA TYR A 72 -4.33 0.54 -3.33
C TYR A 72 -4.49 -0.16 -1.97
N ALA A 73 -3.64 0.17 -1.00
CA ALA A 73 -3.73 -0.34 0.38
C ALA A 73 -5.11 -0.05 0.99
N ARG A 74 -5.63 1.16 0.77
CA ARG A 74 -6.95 1.60 1.27
C ARG A 74 -8.14 0.83 0.68
N ARG A 75 -8.00 0.16 -0.48
CA ARG A 75 -9.12 -0.57 -1.12
C ARG A 75 -9.53 -1.83 -0.35
N SER A 76 -8.60 -2.48 0.35
CA SER A 76 -8.87 -3.70 1.11
C SER A 76 -8.41 -3.52 2.56
N PRO A 77 -9.23 -2.84 3.39
CA PRO A 77 -8.90 -2.61 4.79
C PRO A 77 -8.99 -3.89 5.64
N VAL A 78 -9.44 -5.01 5.08
CA VAL A 78 -9.55 -6.30 5.78
C VAL A 78 -8.67 -7.33 5.08
N ARG A 79 -7.88 -8.08 5.86
CA ARG A 79 -6.99 -9.15 5.38
C ARG A 79 -7.28 -10.45 6.11
N THR A 80 -7.54 -11.50 5.37
CA THR A 80 -7.80 -12.81 5.97
C THR A 80 -6.50 -13.46 6.45
N ILE A 81 -6.46 -13.89 7.70
CA ILE A 81 -5.44 -14.75 8.30
C ILE A 81 -6.07 -16.12 8.51
N GLY A 82 -5.46 -17.14 7.92
CA GLY A 82 -5.92 -18.54 7.92
C GLY A 82 -5.09 -19.42 8.82
#